data_AF-A0A3B9M6D0-F1
#
_entry.id   AF-A0A3B9M6D0-F1
#
_cell.length_a   1.000
_cell.length_b   1.000
_cell.length_c   1.000
_cell.angle_alpha   90.00
_cell.angle_beta   90.00
_cell.angle_gamma   90.00
#
_symmetry.space_group_name_H-M   'P 1'
#
loop_
_entity.id
_entity.type
_entity.pdbx_description
1 polymer ?
#
loop_
_entity_poly.entity_id
_entity_poly.type
_entity_poly.pdbx_seq_one_letter_code
_entity_poly.pdbx_strand_id
1 'polypeptide(L)'
;MGRSVAAMLAVVTVALVTSPLIVAAHTARQGTPLVATAASAARTSASTSAAGRSAMSAAPMGELRDSSVLVAALQQLAAASGASVGVTVVELGGADPLSWSLDGGAVFTAASTYKLVALMMEAQNIASGSTDPNGLVCYQDSDYEAGWFDDYAPGECFTRNELASRAGQQSDNTAGHMLVRDVGGVDALNGWAASVGTTDSAFSDPNTTTAADLAVLWTAEAEGRLGGASAQAWLYPLLTGTTTEAGVPAGVSGSTVVHKTGAIDAVENDAALVTAGPDGAYVLVVMTDGLGGSAGWGLIAGISATVWQTEQSRVG
;
A
#
# COMPACT_ATOMS: atom_id res chain seq x y z
N MET A 1 67.78 -8.83 11.05
CA MET A 1 66.69 -8.97 10.05
C MET A 1 65.70 -9.97 10.58
N GLY A 2 64.43 -9.61 10.71
CA GLY A 2 63.36 -10.50 11.19
C GLY A 2 62.39 -9.78 12.12
N ARG A 3 61.32 -9.22 11.55
CA ARG A 3 60.21 -8.55 12.25
C ARG A 3 59.24 -9.60 12.80
N SER A 4 58.72 -9.43 14.00
CA SER A 4 57.41 -9.96 14.42
C SER A 4 56.85 -9.03 15.50
N VAL A 5 56.02 -8.05 15.09
CA VAL A 5 54.55 -8.07 15.13
C VAL A 5 54.03 -8.05 16.57
N ALA A 6 53.70 -6.83 17.02
CA ALA A 6 52.94 -6.57 18.22
C ALA A 6 51.48 -6.98 17.99
N ALA A 7 50.98 -7.89 18.81
CA ALA A 7 49.56 -8.25 18.86
C ALA A 7 48.84 -7.25 19.77
N MET A 8 47.97 -6.41 19.18
CA MET A 8 46.97 -5.65 19.91
C MET A 8 45.83 -6.59 20.31
N LEU A 9 45.66 -6.81 21.61
CA LEU A 9 44.44 -7.40 22.17
C LEU A 9 43.33 -6.34 22.12
N ALA A 10 42.35 -6.51 21.23
CA ALA A 10 41.09 -5.80 21.30
C ALA A 10 40.14 -6.60 22.21
N VAL A 11 39.85 -6.03 23.39
CA VAL A 11 38.83 -6.55 24.31
C VAL A 11 37.47 -6.13 23.75
N VAL A 12 36.72 -7.08 23.19
CA VAL A 12 35.30 -6.89 22.82
C VAL A 12 34.46 -7.26 24.03
N THR A 13 33.88 -6.25 24.68
CA THR A 13 32.85 -6.43 25.70
C THR A 13 31.52 -6.76 25.02
N VAL A 14 31.10 -8.03 25.11
CA VAL A 14 29.74 -8.47 24.74
C VAL A 14 28.78 -8.05 25.86
N ALA A 15 27.90 -7.10 25.57
CA ALA A 15 26.78 -6.78 26.45
C ALA A 15 25.62 -7.73 26.14
N LEU A 16 25.38 -8.70 27.04
CA LEU A 16 24.14 -9.49 27.02
C LEU A 16 22.97 -8.61 27.46
N VAL A 17 22.05 -8.32 26.54
CA VAL A 17 20.73 -7.79 26.86
C VAL A 17 19.78 -8.99 26.99
N THR A 18 19.44 -9.35 28.22
CA THR A 18 18.43 -10.38 28.51
C THR A 18 17.04 -9.74 28.56
N SER A 19 16.23 -9.95 27.52
CA SER A 19 14.81 -9.61 27.55
C SER A 19 14.00 -10.73 28.20
N PRO A 20 13.05 -10.44 29.11
CA PRO A 20 12.22 -11.47 29.72
C PRO A 20 11.10 -11.95 28.78
N LEU A 21 11.03 -13.26 28.62
CA LEU A 21 9.92 -14.02 28.04
C LEU A 21 8.61 -13.75 28.81
N ILE A 22 7.58 -13.24 28.12
CA ILE A 22 6.20 -13.26 28.61
C ILE A 22 5.50 -14.46 27.98
N VAL A 23 5.27 -15.50 28.80
CA VAL A 23 4.44 -16.65 28.46
C VAL A 23 2.98 -16.30 28.77
N ALA A 24 2.15 -16.11 27.74
CA ALA A 24 0.70 -16.00 27.90
C ALA A 24 0.05 -17.38 27.73
N ALA A 25 -0.33 -17.99 28.85
CA ALA A 25 -1.05 -19.25 28.88
C ALA A 25 -2.49 -19.10 28.37
N HIS A 26 -2.86 -19.89 27.38
CA HIS A 26 -4.24 -20.07 26.92
C HIS A 26 -5.02 -20.96 27.90
N THR A 27 -6.10 -20.43 28.49
CA THR A 27 -7.11 -21.25 29.15
C THR A 27 -8.46 -21.08 28.46
N ALA A 28 -8.84 -22.12 27.72
CA ALA A 28 -10.19 -22.32 27.23
C ALA A 28 -11.15 -22.63 28.39
N ARG A 29 -12.30 -21.97 28.44
CA ARG A 29 -13.49 -22.47 29.15
C ARG A 29 -14.76 -22.18 28.35
N GLN A 30 -15.46 -23.26 28.04
CA GLN A 30 -16.80 -23.31 27.49
C GLN A 30 -17.84 -22.85 28.52
N GLY A 31 -18.89 -22.18 28.06
CA GLY A 31 -20.10 -21.87 28.83
C GLY A 31 -21.29 -21.67 27.90
N THR A 32 -22.26 -22.57 27.99
CA THR A 32 -23.52 -22.67 27.25
C THR A 32 -24.51 -21.53 27.58
N PRO A 33 -25.54 -21.29 26.74
CA PRO A 33 -26.38 -20.10 26.80
C PRO A 33 -27.61 -20.27 27.70
N LEU A 34 -28.11 -19.17 28.27
CA LEU A 34 -29.42 -19.10 28.92
C LEU A 34 -30.28 -18.06 28.21
N VAL A 35 -31.39 -18.54 27.66
CA VAL A 35 -32.53 -17.76 27.17
C VAL A 35 -33.40 -17.40 28.37
N ALA A 36 -33.81 -16.14 28.50
CA ALA A 36 -35.01 -15.75 29.24
C ALA A 36 -35.63 -14.49 28.64
N THR A 37 -36.83 -14.66 28.11
CA THR A 37 -37.78 -13.64 27.66
C THR A 37 -38.39 -12.89 28.85
N ALA A 38 -38.59 -11.58 28.71
CA ALA A 38 -39.73 -10.88 29.35
C ALA A 38 -40.02 -9.56 28.62
N ALA A 39 -41.21 -9.48 28.02
CA ALA A 39 -41.83 -8.24 27.59
C ALA A 39 -42.64 -7.64 28.74
N SER A 40 -42.63 -6.31 28.89
CA SER A 40 -43.77 -5.58 29.45
C SER A 40 -43.73 -4.11 29.04
N ALA A 41 -44.88 -3.62 28.60
CA ALA A 41 -45.13 -2.30 28.06
C ALA A 41 -45.40 -1.26 29.16
N ALA A 42 -44.97 -0.02 28.94
CA ALA A 42 -45.61 1.17 29.52
C ALA A 42 -45.51 2.35 28.55
N ARG A 43 -46.63 3.07 28.42
CA ARG A 43 -46.90 4.09 27.40
C ARG A 43 -46.44 5.49 27.84
N THR A 44 -46.03 6.27 26.84
CA THR A 44 -46.19 7.73 26.64
C THR A 44 -45.80 8.71 27.75
N SER A 45 -44.84 9.58 27.43
CA SER A 45 -44.99 11.04 27.52
C SER A 45 -44.05 11.71 26.53
N ALA A 46 -44.60 12.59 25.69
CA ALA A 46 -43.87 13.41 24.75
C ALA A 46 -43.21 14.59 25.48
N SER A 47 -41.97 14.91 25.11
CA SER A 47 -41.39 16.24 25.27
C SER A 47 -40.35 16.43 24.18
N THR A 48 -40.67 17.34 23.27
CA THR A 48 -39.83 17.91 22.22
C THR A 48 -38.56 18.53 22.80
N SER A 49 -37.41 18.19 22.22
CA SER A 49 -36.24 19.06 22.17
C SER A 49 -35.49 18.78 20.88
N ALA A 50 -35.57 19.76 19.97
CA ALA A 50 -34.78 19.81 18.76
C ALA A 50 -33.38 20.30 19.12
N ALA A 51 -32.35 19.51 18.78
CA ALA A 51 -30.97 19.97 18.69
C ALA A 51 -30.39 19.38 17.39
N GLY A 52 -29.95 20.28 16.52
CA GLY A 52 -29.80 20.07 15.09
C GLY A 52 -28.82 18.98 14.70
N ARG A 53 -29.29 18.07 13.84
CA ARG A 53 -28.43 17.39 12.89
C ARG A 53 -28.05 18.42 11.84
N SER A 54 -26.82 18.89 11.88
CA SER A 54 -26.23 19.60 10.74
C SER A 54 -26.11 18.56 9.62
N ALA A 55 -27.12 18.51 8.76
CA ALA A 55 -27.00 17.83 7.48
C ALA A 55 -25.97 18.63 6.68
N MET A 56 -24.78 18.06 6.50
CA MET A 56 -23.90 18.46 5.40
C MET A 56 -24.74 18.34 4.13
N SER A 57 -25.12 19.50 3.59
CA SER A 57 -25.84 19.60 2.33
C SER A 57 -24.94 18.99 1.27
N ALA A 58 -25.43 17.96 0.58
CA ALA A 58 -24.83 17.50 -0.67
C ALA A 58 -24.72 18.73 -1.59
N ALA A 59 -23.49 19.05 -2.01
CA ALA A 59 -23.27 20.10 -2.98
C ALA A 59 -24.01 19.77 -4.29
N PRO A 60 -24.44 20.77 -5.08
CA PRO A 60 -25.12 20.52 -6.33
C PRO A 60 -24.21 19.71 -7.26
N MET A 61 -24.77 18.67 -7.90
CA MET A 61 -24.07 17.73 -8.80
C MET A 61 -23.43 18.38 -10.06
N GLY A 62 -23.35 19.71 -10.14
CA GLY A 62 -22.73 20.47 -11.23
C GLY A 62 -21.40 21.15 -10.90
N GLU A 63 -20.95 21.18 -9.64
CA GLU A 63 -19.68 21.81 -9.23
C GLU A 63 -18.49 20.84 -9.16
N LEU A 64 -18.72 19.54 -9.28
CA LEU A 64 -17.70 18.49 -9.11
C LEU A 64 -16.94 18.11 -10.40
N ARG A 65 -17.13 18.85 -11.50
CA ARG A 65 -16.27 18.76 -12.69
C ARG A 65 -15.00 19.62 -12.59
N ASP A 66 -14.92 20.49 -11.59
CA ASP A 66 -13.76 21.33 -11.35
C ASP A 66 -12.81 20.62 -10.38
N SER A 67 -11.65 20.19 -10.88
CA SER A 67 -10.62 19.53 -10.07
C SER A 67 -10.17 20.39 -8.88
N SER A 68 -10.40 21.72 -8.91
CA SER A 68 -10.13 22.61 -7.77
C SER A 68 -11.01 22.34 -6.56
N VAL A 69 -12.25 21.87 -6.74
CA VAL A 69 -13.16 21.52 -5.63
C VAL A 69 -12.67 20.26 -4.94
N LEU A 70 -12.26 19.25 -5.70
CA LEU A 70 -11.68 18.02 -5.16
C LEU A 70 -10.37 18.31 -4.43
N VAL A 71 -9.46 19.05 -5.06
CA VAL A 71 -8.19 19.45 -4.42
C VAL A 71 -8.45 20.21 -3.11
N ALA A 72 -9.41 21.14 -3.07
CA ALA A 72 -9.76 21.86 -1.84
C ALA A 72 -10.33 20.93 -0.76
N ALA A 73 -11.16 19.94 -1.12
CA ALA A 73 -11.68 18.96 -0.17
C ALA A 73 -10.56 18.08 0.42
N LEU A 74 -9.63 17.61 -0.42
CA LEU A 74 -8.48 16.83 0.04
C LEU A 74 -7.52 17.63 0.90
N GLN A 75 -7.29 18.91 0.56
CA GLN A 75 -6.51 19.82 1.39
C GLN A 75 -7.11 19.99 2.78
N GLN A 76 -8.45 20.04 2.89
CA GLN A 76 -9.12 20.11 4.19
C GLN A 76 -8.94 18.82 5.00
N LEU A 77 -9.04 17.64 4.37
CA LEU A 77 -8.77 16.36 5.03
C LEU A 77 -7.33 16.28 5.54
N ALA A 78 -6.36 16.64 4.69
CA ALA A 78 -4.95 16.67 5.06
C ALA A 78 -4.71 17.63 6.24
N ALA A 79 -5.21 18.87 6.16
CA ALA A 79 -5.06 19.86 7.23
C ALA A 79 -5.72 19.43 8.55
N ALA A 80 -6.90 18.80 8.49
CA ALA A 80 -7.60 18.31 9.68
C ALA A 80 -6.88 17.14 10.35
N SER A 81 -6.15 16.33 9.58
CA SER A 81 -5.39 15.19 10.10
C SER A 81 -4.10 15.60 10.81
N GLY A 82 -3.52 16.73 10.43
CA GLY A 82 -2.18 17.15 10.87
C GLY A 82 -1.02 16.38 10.20
N ALA A 83 -1.32 15.45 9.28
CA ALA A 83 -0.34 14.71 8.49
C ALA A 83 0.09 15.51 7.25
N SER A 84 1.27 15.21 6.74
CA SER A 84 1.65 15.53 5.35
C SER A 84 1.01 14.50 4.43
N VAL A 85 0.45 14.95 3.30
CA VAL A 85 -0.28 14.09 2.36
C VAL A 85 0.10 14.45 0.93
N GLY A 86 0.47 13.45 0.13
CA GLY A 86 0.59 13.54 -1.32
C GLY A 86 -0.47 12.67 -1.99
N VAL A 87 -1.23 13.22 -2.93
CA VAL A 87 -2.26 12.50 -3.68
C VAL A 87 -2.07 12.72 -5.17
N THR A 88 -2.14 11.65 -5.95
CA THR A 88 -2.23 11.73 -7.41
C THR A 88 -3.36 10.83 -7.90
N VAL A 89 -4.18 11.37 -8.81
CA VAL A 89 -5.23 10.62 -9.51
C VAL A 89 -5.02 10.74 -11.01
N VAL A 90 -5.21 9.61 -11.70
CA VAL A 90 -5.18 9.52 -13.16
C VAL A 90 -6.39 8.71 -13.61
N GLU A 91 -7.34 9.37 -14.25
CA GLU A 91 -8.49 8.71 -14.86
C GLU A 91 -8.04 8.01 -16.16
N LEU A 92 -8.39 6.73 -16.30
CA LEU A 92 -8.02 5.90 -17.46
C LEU A 92 -9.22 5.60 -18.36
N GLY A 93 -10.43 5.91 -17.88
CA GLY A 93 -11.69 5.77 -18.60
C GLY A 93 -12.50 7.07 -18.60
N GLY A 94 -13.77 6.96 -18.99
CA GLY A 94 -14.67 8.11 -19.04
C GLY A 94 -14.60 8.87 -20.35
N ALA A 95 -15.49 9.86 -20.49
CA ALA A 95 -15.60 10.65 -21.72
C ALA A 95 -14.55 11.76 -21.83
N ASP A 96 -13.98 12.19 -20.70
CA ASP A 96 -13.05 13.32 -20.60
C ASP A 96 -12.03 13.06 -19.48
N PRO A 97 -11.07 12.11 -19.64
CA PRO A 97 -10.17 11.71 -18.56
C PRO A 97 -9.25 12.86 -18.14
N LEU A 98 -9.08 13.01 -16.83
CA LEU A 98 -8.26 14.01 -16.18
C LEU A 98 -7.17 13.36 -15.33
N SER A 99 -6.10 14.13 -15.12
CA SER A 99 -5.13 13.86 -14.07
C SER A 99 -4.95 15.11 -13.23
N TRP A 100 -4.88 14.93 -11.92
CA TRP A 100 -4.66 16.01 -10.97
C TRP A 100 -3.92 15.47 -9.75
N SER A 101 -3.39 16.38 -8.93
CA SER A 101 -2.64 16.02 -7.74
C SER A 101 -2.74 17.08 -6.65
N LEU A 102 -2.62 16.64 -5.40
CA LEU A 102 -2.35 17.46 -4.22
C LEU A 102 -0.95 17.07 -3.75
N ASP A 103 0.02 17.98 -3.84
CA ASP A 103 1.42 17.73 -3.45
C ASP A 103 2.01 16.43 -4.02
N GLY A 104 1.58 16.03 -5.23
CA GLY A 104 1.91 14.73 -5.81
C GLY A 104 3.41 14.50 -6.06
N GLY A 105 4.18 15.57 -6.23
CA GLY A 105 5.64 15.53 -6.37
C GLY A 105 6.42 15.68 -5.06
N ALA A 106 5.74 15.78 -3.91
CA ALA A 106 6.41 15.76 -2.62
C ALA A 106 7.03 14.37 -2.36
N VAL A 107 8.22 14.35 -1.76
CA VAL A 107 8.96 13.13 -1.48
C VAL A 107 8.55 12.58 -0.13
N PHE A 108 8.14 11.31 -0.10
CA PHE A 108 7.79 10.54 1.09
C PHE A 108 8.69 9.31 1.21
N THR A 109 8.78 8.74 2.40
CA THR A 109 9.30 7.38 2.57
C THR A 109 8.43 6.41 1.77
N ALA A 110 9.00 5.60 0.87
CA ALA A 110 8.20 4.67 0.07
C ALA A 110 7.65 3.54 0.95
N ALA A 111 8.41 3.14 1.98
CA ALA A 111 8.11 1.97 2.81
C ALA A 111 7.91 0.76 1.88
N SER A 112 6.98 -0.14 2.17
CA SER A 112 6.79 -1.35 1.34
C SER A 112 6.22 -1.11 -0.08
N THR A 113 5.97 0.12 -0.52
CA THR A 113 5.52 0.35 -1.91
C THR A 113 6.61 0.06 -2.94
N TYR A 114 7.90 0.02 -2.58
CA TYR A 114 8.96 -0.44 -3.49
C TYR A 114 8.71 -1.87 -4.03
N LYS A 115 8.02 -2.71 -3.25
CA LYS A 115 7.66 -4.08 -3.66
C LYS A 115 6.71 -4.08 -4.85
N LEU A 116 5.88 -3.05 -5.01
CA LEU A 116 5.06 -2.86 -6.22
C LEU A 116 5.92 -2.81 -7.47
N VAL A 117 7.01 -2.03 -7.41
CA VAL A 117 7.95 -1.82 -8.51
C VAL A 117 8.64 -3.13 -8.88
N ALA A 118 9.10 -3.88 -7.87
CA ALA A 118 9.73 -5.19 -8.08
C ALA A 118 8.74 -6.20 -8.67
N LEU A 119 7.49 -6.22 -8.20
CA LEU A 119 6.44 -7.08 -8.72
C LEU A 119 6.06 -6.72 -10.16
N MET A 120 5.94 -5.44 -10.51
CA MET A 120 5.66 -5.00 -11.89
C MET A 120 6.81 -5.35 -12.84
N MET A 121 8.06 -5.12 -12.43
CA MET A 121 9.23 -5.50 -13.22
C MET A 121 9.28 -7.01 -13.46
N GLU A 122 8.98 -7.81 -12.42
CA GLU A 122 8.95 -9.26 -12.56
C GLU A 122 7.77 -9.75 -13.42
N ALA A 123 6.59 -9.12 -13.30
CA ALA A 123 5.46 -9.39 -14.17
C ALA A 123 5.81 -9.14 -15.65
N GLN A 124 6.55 -8.06 -15.93
CA GLN A 124 7.05 -7.75 -17.27
C GLN A 124 8.06 -8.81 -17.76
N ASN A 125 9.00 -9.24 -16.91
CA ASN A 125 9.98 -10.29 -17.23
C ASN A 125 9.31 -11.63 -17.54
N ILE A 126 8.27 -11.98 -16.78
CA ILE A 126 7.49 -13.20 -17.01
C ILE A 126 6.71 -13.09 -18.33
N ALA A 127 6.09 -11.94 -18.59
CA ALA A 127 5.34 -11.70 -19.82
C ALA A 127 6.23 -11.73 -21.08
N SER A 128 7.50 -11.31 -20.98
CA SER A 128 8.47 -11.42 -22.07
C SER A 128 9.09 -12.82 -22.22
N GLY A 129 8.83 -13.73 -21.26
CA GLY A 129 9.47 -15.03 -21.18
C GLY A 129 10.94 -14.98 -20.73
N SER A 130 11.38 -13.86 -20.15
CA SER A 130 12.72 -13.69 -19.59
C SER A 130 12.91 -14.47 -18.29
N THR A 131 11.84 -14.63 -17.50
CA THR A 131 11.83 -15.45 -16.28
C THR A 131 10.65 -16.43 -16.28
N ASP A 132 10.81 -17.53 -15.54
CA ASP A 132 9.73 -18.50 -15.29
C ASP A 132 9.11 -18.20 -13.91
N PRO A 133 7.79 -18.00 -13.79
CA PRO A 133 7.11 -17.77 -12.52
C PRO A 133 7.26 -18.95 -11.52
N ASN A 134 7.55 -20.16 -12.00
CA ASN A 134 7.85 -21.33 -11.17
C ASN A 134 9.35 -21.58 -11.00
N GLY A 135 10.20 -20.72 -11.57
CA GLY A 135 11.64 -20.75 -11.33
C GLY A 135 11.97 -20.45 -9.87
N LEU A 136 13.05 -21.04 -9.38
CA LEU A 136 13.46 -20.97 -7.99
C LEU A 136 14.40 -19.79 -7.73
N VAL A 137 14.19 -19.10 -6.61
CA VAL A 137 15.08 -18.10 -6.04
C VAL A 137 15.49 -18.59 -4.65
N CYS A 138 16.79 -18.83 -4.47
CA CYS A 138 17.32 -19.38 -3.23
C CYS A 138 17.70 -18.27 -2.26
N TYR A 139 17.27 -18.39 -1.02
CA TYR A 139 17.49 -17.43 0.05
C TYR A 139 18.99 -17.21 0.33
N GLN A 140 19.34 -15.96 0.61
CA GLN A 140 20.65 -15.54 1.11
C GLN A 140 20.48 -14.76 2.41
N ASP A 141 21.44 -14.84 3.33
CA ASP A 141 21.37 -14.13 4.61
C ASP A 141 21.19 -12.61 4.47
N SER A 142 21.66 -12.03 3.36
CA SER A 142 21.47 -10.62 3.03
C SER A 142 20.04 -10.24 2.64
N ASP A 143 19.18 -11.22 2.33
CA ASP A 143 17.77 -10.97 2.04
C ASP A 143 16.94 -10.79 3.33
N TYR A 144 17.46 -11.23 4.48
CA TYR A 144 16.71 -11.25 5.72
C TYR A 144 16.31 -9.86 6.20
N GLU A 145 15.01 -9.70 6.39
CA GLU A 145 14.43 -8.67 7.23
C GLU A 145 13.19 -9.26 7.91
N ALA A 146 13.04 -9.00 9.21
CA ALA A 146 11.91 -9.48 9.99
C ALA A 146 10.58 -9.07 9.32
N GLY A 147 9.68 -10.03 9.15
CA GLY A 147 8.47 -9.84 8.36
C GLY A 147 7.35 -10.78 8.78
N TRP A 148 6.51 -11.18 7.81
CA TRP A 148 5.34 -12.00 8.05
C TRP A 148 5.71 -13.48 8.23
N PHE A 149 6.73 -13.93 7.49
CA PHE A 149 7.21 -15.30 7.50
C PHE A 149 8.62 -15.39 8.13
N ASP A 150 8.92 -16.53 8.76
CA ASP A 150 10.17 -16.83 9.45
C ASP A 150 10.81 -18.16 9.00
N ASP A 151 10.29 -18.75 7.94
CA ASP A 151 10.72 -20.03 7.33
C ASP A 151 11.82 -19.83 6.29
N TYR A 152 12.71 -18.84 6.48
CA TYR A 152 13.83 -18.57 5.58
C TYR A 152 15.13 -19.11 6.18
N ALA A 153 15.68 -20.18 5.57
CA ALA A 153 16.95 -20.75 5.96
C ALA A 153 17.95 -20.87 4.78
N PRO A 154 19.28 -20.81 5.05
CA PRO A 154 20.29 -21.02 4.03
C PRO A 154 20.09 -22.33 3.26
N GLY A 155 19.99 -22.21 1.92
CA GLY A 155 19.79 -23.33 1.01
C GLY A 155 18.32 -23.62 0.68
N GLU A 156 17.36 -22.95 1.31
CA GLU A 156 15.96 -23.00 0.89
C GLU A 156 15.74 -22.13 -0.33
N CYS A 157 14.89 -22.60 -1.23
CA CYS A 157 14.53 -21.91 -2.45
C CYS A 157 13.02 -21.91 -2.62
N PHE A 158 12.51 -20.76 -3.06
CA PHE A 158 11.08 -20.51 -3.22
C PHE A 158 10.80 -20.24 -4.69
N THR A 159 9.60 -20.55 -5.14
CA THR A 159 9.18 -20.14 -6.50
C THR A 159 8.96 -18.62 -6.53
N ARG A 160 9.12 -18.00 -7.70
CA ARG A 160 8.77 -16.58 -7.86
C ARG A 160 7.30 -16.32 -7.55
N ASN A 161 6.40 -17.23 -7.93
CA ASN A 161 5.00 -17.19 -7.53
C ASN A 161 4.80 -17.10 -6.01
N GLU A 162 5.54 -17.91 -5.26
CA GLU A 162 5.45 -17.90 -3.80
C GLU A 162 5.99 -16.59 -3.21
N LEU A 163 7.19 -16.16 -3.62
CA LEU A 163 7.77 -14.90 -3.15
C LEU A 163 6.88 -13.70 -3.51
N ALA A 164 6.37 -13.66 -4.72
CA ALA A 164 5.47 -12.61 -5.20
C ALA A 164 4.15 -12.60 -4.45
N SER A 165 3.59 -13.77 -4.12
CA SER A 165 2.40 -13.88 -3.29
C SER A 165 2.64 -13.36 -1.87
N ARG A 166 3.75 -13.74 -1.23
CA ARG A 166 4.12 -13.26 0.12
C ARG A 166 4.36 -11.75 0.14
N ALA A 167 5.09 -11.23 -0.85
CA ALA A 167 5.38 -9.81 -0.98
C ALA A 167 4.15 -8.96 -1.33
N GLY A 168 3.25 -9.47 -2.19
CA GLY A 168 2.02 -8.79 -2.56
C GLY A 168 0.96 -8.83 -1.45
N GLN A 169 0.59 -10.03 -0.99
CA GLN A 169 -0.55 -10.25 -0.11
C GLN A 169 -0.26 -9.96 1.37
N GLN A 170 0.95 -10.25 1.86
CA GLN A 170 1.35 -10.04 3.25
C GLN A 170 2.38 -8.92 3.42
N SER A 171 2.87 -8.35 2.33
CA SER A 171 3.96 -7.37 2.36
C SER A 171 5.24 -7.89 3.00
N ASP A 172 5.50 -9.20 2.90
CA ASP A 172 6.66 -9.84 3.54
C ASP A 172 7.98 -9.18 3.11
N ASN A 173 8.85 -8.89 4.09
CA ASN A 173 10.08 -8.13 3.85
C ASN A 173 11.16 -8.99 3.20
N THR A 174 11.40 -10.20 3.71
CA THR A 174 12.41 -11.10 3.16
C THR A 174 12.06 -11.50 1.73
N ALA A 175 10.79 -11.83 1.45
CA ALA A 175 10.34 -12.06 0.08
C ALA A 175 10.54 -10.85 -0.84
N GLY A 176 10.27 -9.64 -0.34
CA GLY A 176 10.52 -8.40 -1.06
C GLY A 176 12.00 -8.22 -1.44
N HIS A 177 12.93 -8.47 -0.51
CA HIS A 177 14.37 -8.41 -0.80
C HIS A 177 14.82 -9.48 -1.79
N MET A 178 14.33 -10.71 -1.65
CA MET A 178 14.61 -11.78 -2.60
C MET A 178 14.17 -11.41 -4.02
N LEU A 179 12.99 -10.79 -4.18
CA LEU A 179 12.51 -10.31 -5.47
C LEU A 179 13.37 -9.17 -6.02
N VAL A 180 13.75 -8.19 -5.20
CA VAL A 180 14.64 -7.09 -5.64
C VAL A 180 15.98 -7.64 -6.11
N ARG A 181 16.57 -8.61 -5.40
CA ARG A 181 17.80 -9.29 -5.82
C ARG A 181 17.60 -10.03 -7.14
N ASP A 182 16.49 -10.76 -7.28
CA ASP A 182 16.20 -11.60 -8.44
C ASP A 182 16.01 -10.79 -9.73
N VAL A 183 15.37 -9.61 -9.66
CA VAL A 183 15.24 -8.70 -10.83
C VAL A 183 16.55 -7.96 -11.19
N GLY A 184 17.66 -8.28 -10.53
CA GLY A 184 18.99 -7.73 -10.82
C GLY A 184 19.51 -6.73 -9.79
N GLY A 185 18.83 -6.57 -8.65
CA GLY A 185 19.22 -5.69 -7.57
C GLY A 185 18.67 -4.27 -7.70
N VAL A 186 19.01 -3.44 -6.70
CA VAL A 186 18.49 -2.08 -6.52
C VAL A 186 18.75 -1.17 -7.73
N ASP A 187 19.96 -1.22 -8.31
CA ASP A 187 20.31 -0.38 -9.47
C ASP A 187 19.48 -0.74 -10.70
N ALA A 188 19.23 -2.04 -10.92
CA ALA A 188 18.38 -2.51 -12.01
C ALA A 188 16.92 -2.07 -11.79
N LEU A 189 16.42 -2.19 -10.55
CA LEU A 189 15.07 -1.77 -10.19
C LEU A 189 14.86 -0.27 -10.39
N ASN A 190 15.77 0.57 -9.86
CA ASN A 190 15.69 2.02 -10.02
C ASN A 190 15.86 2.44 -11.48
N GLY A 191 16.79 1.82 -12.23
CA GLY A 191 16.98 2.09 -13.65
C GLY A 191 15.76 1.72 -14.50
N TRP A 192 15.13 0.58 -14.19
CA TRP A 192 13.88 0.16 -14.81
C TRP A 192 12.75 1.16 -14.51
N ALA A 193 12.54 1.51 -13.24
CA ALA A 193 11.48 2.42 -12.84
C ALA A 193 11.66 3.81 -13.49
N ALA A 194 12.89 4.34 -13.49
CA ALA A 194 13.23 5.59 -14.18
C ALA A 194 12.94 5.52 -15.69
N SER A 195 13.12 4.36 -16.33
CA SER A 195 12.78 4.17 -17.75
C SER A 195 11.26 4.19 -18.03
N VAL A 196 10.44 3.89 -17.03
CA VAL A 196 8.97 4.03 -17.10
C VAL A 196 8.53 5.47 -16.83
N GLY A 197 9.37 6.25 -16.14
CA GLY A 197 9.18 7.68 -15.88
C GLY A 197 9.24 8.09 -14.42
N THR A 198 9.65 7.21 -13.49
CA THR A 198 9.79 7.55 -12.07
C THR A 198 11.15 8.18 -11.77
N THR A 199 11.26 9.49 -11.91
CA THR A 199 12.57 10.18 -11.82
C THR A 199 12.90 10.72 -10.44
N ASP A 200 11.93 10.74 -9.52
CA ASP A 200 12.06 11.33 -8.19
C ASP A 200 12.03 10.28 -7.06
N SER A 201 12.16 9.00 -7.44
CA SER A 201 12.11 7.84 -6.53
C SER A 201 13.46 7.13 -6.36
N ALA A 202 13.65 6.52 -5.21
CA ALA A 202 14.74 5.60 -4.89
C ALA A 202 14.19 4.46 -4.02
N PHE A 203 14.34 3.21 -4.46
CA PHE A 203 13.64 2.06 -3.89
C PHE A 203 14.50 1.21 -2.92
N SER A 204 15.50 1.81 -2.26
CA SER A 204 16.34 1.12 -1.26
C SER A 204 17.00 2.08 -0.25
N ASP A 205 18.09 2.75 -0.61
CA ASP A 205 18.76 3.74 0.25
C ASP A 205 19.12 4.99 -0.58
N PRO A 206 18.34 6.08 -0.47
CA PRO A 206 17.16 6.21 0.39
C PRO A 206 15.97 5.37 -0.11
N ASN A 207 15.04 5.05 0.78
CA ASN A 207 13.75 4.41 0.48
C ASN A 207 12.67 5.50 0.36
N THR A 208 12.60 6.16 -0.80
CA THR A 208 11.75 7.33 -1.02
C THR A 208 11.03 7.29 -2.37
N THR A 209 9.85 7.88 -2.44
CA THR A 209 9.07 7.99 -3.70
C THR A 209 8.11 9.18 -3.62
N THR A 210 7.34 9.39 -4.68
CA THR A 210 6.30 10.42 -4.76
C THR A 210 4.98 9.78 -5.19
N ALA A 211 3.85 10.43 -4.91
CA ALA A 211 2.56 9.95 -5.38
C ALA A 211 2.49 9.95 -6.92
N ALA A 212 3.12 10.96 -7.55
CA ALA A 212 3.19 11.10 -8.99
C ALA A 212 3.99 9.97 -9.66
N ASP A 213 5.14 9.58 -9.10
CA ASP A 213 5.97 8.50 -9.65
C ASP A 213 5.26 7.15 -9.60
N LEU A 214 4.66 6.80 -8.45
CA LEU A 214 3.89 5.57 -8.35
C LEU A 214 2.66 5.58 -9.26
N ALA A 215 2.04 6.75 -9.49
CA ALA A 215 0.94 6.88 -10.44
C ALA A 215 1.41 6.66 -11.89
N VAL A 216 2.60 7.14 -12.27
CA VAL A 216 3.20 6.88 -13.59
C VAL A 216 3.38 5.37 -13.83
N LEU A 217 3.87 4.63 -12.83
CA LEU A 217 4.00 3.17 -12.91
C LEU A 217 2.64 2.49 -13.09
N TRP A 218 1.66 2.84 -12.25
CA TRP A 218 0.32 2.27 -12.34
C TRP A 218 -0.38 2.57 -13.66
N THR A 219 -0.26 3.79 -14.17
CA THR A 219 -0.80 4.17 -15.49
C THR A 219 -0.12 3.35 -16.59
N ALA A 220 1.20 3.17 -16.54
CA ALA A 220 1.92 2.34 -17.51
C ALA A 220 1.50 0.86 -17.49
N GLU A 221 1.34 0.30 -16.29
CA GLU A 221 0.85 -1.07 -16.11
C GLU A 221 -0.57 -1.22 -16.64
N ALA A 222 -1.47 -0.31 -16.27
CA ALA A 222 -2.89 -0.37 -16.65
C ALA A 222 -3.10 -0.21 -18.16
N GLU A 223 -2.29 0.62 -18.83
CA GLU A 223 -2.26 0.77 -20.29
C GLU A 223 -1.61 -0.43 -21.01
N GLY A 224 -1.07 -1.38 -20.26
CA GLY A 224 -0.43 -2.60 -20.78
C GLY A 224 0.99 -2.37 -21.32
N ARG A 225 1.62 -1.23 -21.02
CA ARG A 225 2.98 -0.91 -21.48
C ARG A 225 4.06 -1.76 -20.81
N LEU A 226 3.74 -2.41 -19.70
CA LEU A 226 4.68 -3.23 -18.90
C LEU A 226 4.43 -4.74 -19.06
N GLY A 227 4.05 -5.20 -20.26
CA GLY A 227 3.83 -6.62 -20.56
C GLY A 227 2.37 -7.01 -20.81
N GLY A 228 1.48 -6.02 -20.86
CA GLY A 228 0.10 -6.19 -21.30
C GLY A 228 -0.70 -7.18 -20.46
N ALA A 229 -1.71 -7.80 -21.08
CA ALA A 229 -2.62 -8.71 -20.40
C ALA A 229 -1.92 -9.91 -19.72
N SER A 230 -0.75 -10.33 -20.23
CA SER A 230 0.01 -11.44 -19.61
C SER A 230 0.63 -11.02 -18.28
N ALA A 231 1.21 -9.82 -18.20
CA ALA A 231 1.75 -9.27 -16.96
C ALA A 231 0.62 -9.03 -15.95
N GLN A 232 -0.47 -8.39 -16.39
CA GLN A 232 -1.64 -8.09 -15.56
C GLN A 232 -2.28 -9.36 -14.98
N ALA A 233 -2.37 -10.44 -15.77
CA ALA A 233 -2.93 -11.72 -15.32
C ALA A 233 -2.11 -12.39 -14.21
N TRP A 234 -0.80 -12.14 -14.17
CA TRP A 234 0.08 -12.61 -13.11
C TRP A 234 0.08 -11.66 -11.90
N LEU A 235 0.16 -10.35 -12.16
CA LEU A 235 0.34 -9.31 -11.14
C LEU A 235 -0.92 -9.06 -10.31
N TYR A 236 -2.08 -8.86 -10.95
CA TYR A 236 -3.26 -8.32 -10.28
C TYR A 236 -3.80 -9.22 -9.16
N PRO A 237 -3.84 -10.57 -9.31
CA PRO A 237 -4.26 -11.45 -8.22
C PRO A 237 -3.36 -11.40 -6.98
N LEU A 238 -2.10 -10.97 -7.11
CA LEU A 238 -1.14 -10.85 -6.00
C LEU A 238 -1.33 -9.55 -5.20
N LEU A 239 -2.07 -8.60 -5.76
CA LEU A 239 -2.27 -7.24 -5.25
C LEU A 239 -3.76 -6.93 -5.00
N THR A 240 -4.61 -7.96 -4.97
CA THR A 240 -6.06 -7.82 -4.75
C THR A 240 -6.49 -8.62 -3.54
N GLY A 241 -7.25 -8.02 -2.63
CA GLY A 241 -7.65 -8.73 -1.40
C GLY A 241 -6.43 -9.10 -0.56
N THR A 242 -5.51 -8.14 -0.44
CA THR A 242 -4.32 -8.23 0.39
C THR A 242 -4.72 -8.27 1.87
N THR A 243 -3.75 -8.47 2.76
CA THR A 243 -4.01 -8.47 4.21
C THR A 243 -4.39 -7.09 4.74
N THR A 244 -4.06 -6.01 4.02
CA THR A 244 -4.31 -4.63 4.46
C THR A 244 -5.23 -3.90 3.49
N GLU A 245 -6.54 -4.04 3.70
CA GLU A 245 -7.59 -3.40 2.87
C GLU A 245 -8.13 -2.09 3.48
N ALA A 246 -7.51 -1.59 4.54
CA ALA A 246 -7.99 -0.43 5.31
C ALA A 246 -7.71 0.93 4.64
N GLY A 247 -6.92 0.95 3.54
CA GLY A 247 -6.57 2.15 2.77
C GLY A 247 -7.57 2.45 1.65
N VAL A 248 -7.09 2.50 0.41
CA VAL A 248 -7.90 2.80 -0.78
C VAL A 248 -9.10 1.84 -0.94
N PRO A 249 -8.96 0.51 -0.74
CA PRO A 249 -10.10 -0.39 -0.89
C PRO A 249 -11.30 -0.04 0.00
N ALA A 250 -11.07 0.46 1.21
CA ALA A 250 -12.13 0.86 2.14
C ALA A 250 -12.92 2.10 1.69
N GLY A 251 -12.35 2.93 0.81
CA GLY A 251 -13.03 4.11 0.24
C GLY A 251 -13.81 3.82 -1.05
N VAL A 252 -13.69 2.61 -1.60
CA VAL A 252 -14.25 2.21 -2.90
C VAL A 252 -15.42 1.25 -2.70
N SER A 253 -16.49 1.40 -3.49
CA SER A 253 -17.68 0.54 -3.39
C SER A 253 -17.98 -0.19 -4.70
N GLY A 254 -18.00 -1.52 -4.67
CA GLY A 254 -18.43 -2.34 -5.81
C GLY A 254 -17.43 -2.42 -6.96
N SER A 255 -16.17 -2.05 -6.71
CA SER A 255 -15.06 -2.18 -7.65
C SER A 255 -13.94 -3.02 -7.04
N THR A 256 -13.17 -3.69 -7.91
CA THR A 256 -11.92 -4.31 -7.50
C THR A 256 -10.85 -3.23 -7.39
N VAL A 257 -10.09 -3.28 -6.30
CA VAL A 257 -8.92 -2.42 -6.09
C VAL A 257 -7.69 -3.32 -6.11
N VAL A 258 -6.80 -3.04 -7.07
CA VAL A 258 -5.49 -3.70 -7.18
C VAL A 258 -4.47 -2.73 -6.62
N HIS A 259 -3.79 -3.07 -5.53
CA HIS A 259 -3.01 -2.09 -4.80
C HIS A 259 -1.84 -2.66 -4.02
N LYS A 260 -0.91 -1.78 -3.65
CA LYS A 260 0.18 -2.09 -2.73
C LYS A 260 0.31 -1.00 -1.67
N THR A 261 0.24 -1.44 -0.43
CA THR A 261 0.48 -0.60 0.75
C THR A 261 1.95 -0.46 1.11
N GLY A 262 2.30 0.61 1.81
CA GLY A 262 3.58 0.79 2.49
C GLY A 262 3.38 1.38 3.87
N ALA A 263 3.94 0.75 4.91
CA ALA A 263 3.74 1.17 6.30
C ALA A 263 5.09 1.17 7.03
N ILE A 264 5.42 2.26 7.72
CA ILE A 264 6.54 2.33 8.67
C ILE A 264 6.36 3.52 9.62
N ASP A 265 6.44 3.29 10.92
CA ASP A 265 6.27 4.31 11.96
C ASP A 265 4.98 5.16 11.80
N ALA A 266 5.11 6.40 11.33
CA ALA A 266 4.02 7.36 11.12
C ALA A 266 3.67 7.55 9.63
N VAL A 267 4.21 6.70 8.75
CA VAL A 267 3.98 6.68 7.31
C VAL A 267 3.03 5.54 6.99
N GLU A 268 1.94 5.87 6.31
CA GLU A 268 1.03 4.92 5.66
C GLU A 268 0.82 5.37 4.22
N ASN A 269 1.06 4.47 3.26
CA ASN A 269 0.96 4.73 1.84
C ASN A 269 0.09 3.67 1.19
N ASP A 270 -0.61 4.03 0.13
CA ASP A 270 -1.36 3.09 -0.69
C ASP A 270 -1.40 3.54 -2.15
N ALA A 271 -0.89 2.69 -3.05
CA ALA A 271 -0.84 2.95 -4.48
C ALA A 271 -1.72 1.94 -5.21
N ALA A 272 -2.78 2.42 -5.85
CA ALA A 272 -3.87 1.57 -6.30
C ALA A 272 -4.35 1.87 -7.73
N LEU A 273 -4.78 0.82 -8.42
CA LEU A 273 -5.67 0.85 -9.57
C LEU A 273 -7.07 0.43 -9.14
N VAL A 274 -8.05 1.31 -9.31
CA VAL A 274 -9.47 1.00 -9.18
C VAL A 274 -9.97 0.56 -10.56
N THR A 275 -10.27 -0.73 -10.73
CA THR A 275 -10.43 -1.33 -12.06
C THR A 275 -11.72 -0.90 -12.78
N ALA A 276 -12.71 -0.44 -12.03
CA ALA A 276 -13.98 0.03 -12.55
C ALA A 276 -14.60 1.07 -11.60
N GLY A 277 -14.26 2.34 -11.78
CA GLY A 277 -14.89 3.44 -11.08
C GLY A 277 -16.21 3.89 -11.73
N PRO A 278 -16.92 4.84 -11.09
CA PRO A 278 -18.18 5.38 -11.59
C PRO A 278 -18.08 5.98 -13.00
N ASP A 279 -17.03 6.75 -13.29
CA ASP A 279 -16.75 7.31 -14.63
C ASP A 279 -15.67 6.49 -15.40
N GLY A 280 -15.33 5.29 -14.93
CA GLY A 280 -14.29 4.45 -15.53
C GLY A 280 -13.17 4.08 -14.57
N ALA A 281 -12.21 3.27 -15.05
CA ALA A 281 -11.04 2.89 -14.25
C ALA A 281 -10.16 4.12 -13.95
N TYR A 282 -9.51 4.13 -12.80
CA TYR A 282 -8.58 5.20 -12.43
C TYR A 282 -7.47 4.69 -11.50
N VAL A 283 -6.34 5.38 -11.54
CA VAL A 283 -5.23 5.23 -10.59
C VAL A 283 -5.44 6.22 -9.45
N LEU A 284 -5.23 5.78 -8.21
CA LEU A 284 -5.17 6.62 -7.04
C LEU A 284 -3.94 6.22 -6.20
N VAL A 285 -3.05 7.17 -5.98
CA VAL A 285 -1.93 7.02 -5.05
C VAL A 285 -2.09 8.02 -3.92
N VAL A 286 -1.98 7.53 -2.68
CA VAL A 286 -2.01 8.33 -1.46
C VAL A 286 -0.76 8.03 -0.66
N MET A 287 0.03 9.06 -0.38
CA MET A 287 1.23 9.02 0.45
C MET A 287 0.97 9.84 1.71
N THR A 288 1.34 9.34 2.89
CA THR A 288 1.15 10.08 4.16
C THR A 288 2.38 10.01 5.07
N ASP A 289 2.57 11.05 5.87
CA ASP A 289 3.57 11.07 6.96
C ASP A 289 3.04 11.89 8.14
N GLY A 290 3.43 11.52 9.36
CA GLY A 290 3.02 12.17 10.60
C GLY A 290 1.76 11.57 11.25
N LEU A 291 1.18 10.50 10.68
CA LEU A 291 0.00 9.82 11.23
C LEU A 291 -0.03 8.33 10.84
N GLY A 292 0.33 7.45 11.78
CA GLY A 292 0.38 6.00 11.56
C GLY A 292 -0.85 5.22 12.06
N GLY A 293 -0.91 3.92 11.73
CA GLY A 293 -1.88 2.99 12.26
C GLY A 293 -3.31 3.28 11.78
N SER A 294 -4.31 2.95 12.61
CA SER A 294 -5.73 3.08 12.21
C SER A 294 -6.13 4.49 11.79
N ALA A 295 -5.47 5.52 12.31
CA ALA A 295 -5.73 6.91 11.93
C ALA A 295 -5.17 7.24 10.54
N GLY A 296 -3.95 6.79 10.22
CA GLY A 296 -3.35 6.92 8.88
C GLY A 296 -4.17 6.18 7.82
N TRP A 297 -4.53 4.92 8.08
CA TRP A 297 -5.41 4.16 7.19
C TRP A 297 -6.78 4.81 7.01
N GLY A 298 -7.38 5.33 8.10
CA GLY A 298 -8.63 6.07 8.04
C GLY A 298 -8.55 7.34 7.17
N LEU A 299 -7.40 8.03 7.19
CA LEU A 299 -7.16 9.18 6.32
C LEU A 299 -7.11 8.77 4.84
N ILE A 300 -6.36 7.71 4.51
CA ILE A 300 -6.27 7.18 3.14
C ILE A 300 -7.66 6.75 2.64
N ALA A 301 -8.43 6.02 3.46
CA ALA A 301 -9.80 5.62 3.13
C ALA A 301 -10.73 6.82 2.91
N GLY A 302 -10.62 7.87 3.72
CA GLY A 302 -11.38 9.11 3.58
C GLY A 302 -11.06 9.87 2.29
N ILE A 303 -9.77 9.94 1.92
CA ILE A 303 -9.30 10.49 0.64
C ILE A 303 -9.89 9.68 -0.52
N SER A 304 -9.75 8.35 -0.48
CA SER A 304 -10.29 7.45 -1.50
C SER A 304 -11.80 7.60 -1.66
N ALA A 305 -12.57 7.66 -0.56
CA ALA A 305 -14.01 7.87 -0.60
C ALA A 305 -14.39 9.23 -1.24
N THR A 306 -13.58 10.27 -1.02
CA THR A 306 -13.79 11.60 -1.62
C THR A 306 -13.54 11.58 -3.11
N VAL A 307 -12.48 10.88 -3.56
CA VAL A 307 -12.20 10.65 -4.98
C VAL A 307 -13.35 9.86 -5.61
N TRP A 308 -13.75 8.72 -5.02
CA TRP A 308 -14.87 7.90 -5.51
C TRP A 308 -16.19 8.69 -5.63
N GLN A 309 -16.49 9.57 -4.69
CA GLN A 309 -17.66 10.46 -4.77
C GLN A 309 -17.55 11.47 -5.91
N THR A 310 -16.35 11.99 -6.16
CA THR A 310 -16.12 12.90 -7.29
C THR A 310 -16.32 12.16 -8.60
N GLU A 311 -15.78 10.95 -8.77
CA GLU A 311 -16.00 10.15 -9.98
C GLU A 311 -17.50 9.93 -10.26
N GLN A 312 -18.33 9.70 -9.23
CA GLN A 312 -19.79 9.55 -9.42
C GLN A 312 -20.46 10.78 -10.02
N SER A 313 -19.95 11.97 -9.73
CA SER A 313 -20.49 13.22 -10.26
C SER A 313 -20.01 13.55 -11.67
N ARG A 314 -18.98 12.86 -12.16
CA ARG A 314 -18.43 13.04 -13.51
C ARG A 314 -19.21 12.25 -14.55
N VAL A 315 -19.94 11.22 -14.13
CA VAL A 315 -20.89 10.45 -14.96
C VAL A 315 -21.91 11.41 -15.61
N GLY A 316 -21.81 11.55 -16.93
CA GLY A 316 -22.68 12.41 -17.75
C GLY A 316 -24.09 11.85 -17.98
#